data_AF-A0A662XU63-F1
#
_entry.id   AF-A0A662XU63-F1
#
_cell.length_a   1.000
_cell.length_b   1.000
_cell.length_c   1.000
_cell.angle_alpha   90.00
_cell.angle_beta   90.00
_cell.angle_gamma   90.00
#
_symmetry.space_group_name_H-M   'P 1'
#
loop_
_entity.id
_entity.type
_entity.pdbx_description
1 polymer ?
#
loop_
_entity_poly.entity_id
_entity_poly.type
_entity_poly.pdbx_seq_one_letter_code
_entity_poly.pdbx_strand_id
1 'polypeptide(L)'
;MAKLGAFLALCLLLLSSTVNAYANPGKCSGTCVNTHDPSIIRRADGTYFRFSTGGGIAIHTAPDLVGPWKYVGSVLPKGTSIKLWDGDMDVWAPDVHLVGDTYYLYYSAVRALAFDGHNLAAVGVATSSTMDVGSWTDLGSTGVTSDDTSEFNAIDPNLFVENGLSYMVFGSYEEGIYQVAMNDPPTSAVSNTYGKFSYEPEGNRAEEGANMFRYGDYNYLFYSHGTCCGFDTTMPASGDEYMIKVCRSLPGVVDFRDADGVLCTEGGGTIVLQSHDDVYGPGGQGVYDDPTYGPVLYYHYVDTTIGYADGQKQFGWNYLDFSSGWPVV
;
A
#
# COMPACT_ATOMS: atom_id res chain seq x y z
N MET A 1 -46.01 -20.30 56.98
CA MET A 1 -44.86 -19.38 56.99
C MET A 1 -43.61 -20.26 56.84
N ALA A 2 -43.09 -20.39 55.61
CA ALA A 2 -41.85 -19.75 55.12
C ALA A 2 -40.60 -20.28 55.87
N LYS A 3 -39.53 -20.79 55.25
CA LYS A 3 -38.84 -20.35 54.02
C LYS A 3 -38.06 -21.51 53.39
N LEU A 4 -38.10 -21.60 52.06
CA LEU A 4 -37.19 -22.38 51.22
C LEU A 4 -36.00 -21.46 50.89
N GLY A 5 -34.79 -21.82 51.32
CA GLY A 5 -33.57 -21.08 51.00
C GLY A 5 -33.02 -21.51 49.65
N ALA A 6 -33.11 -20.64 48.64
CA ALA A 6 -32.51 -20.86 47.34
C ALA A 6 -31.03 -20.43 47.37
N PHE A 7 -30.14 -21.36 47.03
CA PHE A 7 -28.73 -21.09 46.70
C PHE A 7 -28.69 -20.41 45.33
N LEU A 8 -28.23 -19.16 45.27
CA LEU A 8 -27.87 -18.49 44.01
C LEU A 8 -26.35 -18.59 43.84
N ALA A 9 -25.89 -19.57 43.05
CA ALA A 9 -24.51 -19.62 42.60
C ALA A 9 -24.36 -18.67 41.41
N LEU A 10 -23.74 -17.51 41.66
CA LEU A 10 -23.43 -16.54 40.62
C LEU A 10 -22.18 -17.01 39.86
N CYS A 11 -22.37 -17.68 38.72
CA CYS A 11 -21.28 -17.92 37.78
C CYS A 11 -20.92 -16.60 37.08
N LEU A 12 -19.86 -15.92 37.53
CA LEU A 12 -19.20 -14.91 36.72
C LEU A 12 -18.50 -15.61 35.54
N LEU A 13 -19.07 -15.48 34.34
CA LEU A 13 -18.35 -15.74 33.11
C LEU A 13 -17.35 -14.59 32.91
N LEU A 14 -16.07 -14.85 33.20
CA LEU A 14 -14.97 -14.00 32.76
C LEU A 14 -14.87 -14.15 31.24
N LEU A 15 -15.44 -13.21 30.50
CA LEU A 15 -15.11 -12.99 29.09
C LEU A 15 -13.66 -12.47 29.06
N SER A 16 -12.71 -13.39 28.88
CA SER A 16 -11.35 -13.02 28.52
C SER A 16 -11.38 -12.47 27.09
N SER A 17 -11.51 -11.15 26.96
CA SER A 17 -11.14 -10.45 25.72
C SER A 17 -9.64 -10.61 25.55
N THR A 18 -9.21 -11.49 24.65
CA THR A 18 -7.83 -11.50 24.18
C THR A 18 -7.62 -10.21 23.42
N VAL A 19 -6.94 -9.24 24.05
CA VAL A 19 -6.38 -8.10 23.31
C VAL A 19 -5.27 -8.69 22.45
N ASN A 20 -5.52 -8.88 21.15
CA ASN A 20 -4.46 -9.19 20.21
C ASN A 20 -3.61 -7.93 20.09
N ALA A 21 -2.46 -7.94 20.74
CA ALA A 21 -1.45 -6.91 20.51
C ALA A 21 -0.87 -7.12 19.11
N TYR A 22 -0.66 -6.02 18.38
CA TYR A 22 0.00 -6.07 17.07
C TYR A 22 1.45 -6.52 17.23
N ALA A 23 1.92 -7.36 16.31
CA ALA A 23 3.32 -7.74 16.25
C ALA A 23 4.17 -6.55 15.78
N ASN A 24 5.23 -6.24 16.53
CA ASN A 24 6.23 -5.27 16.08
C ASN A 24 6.87 -5.71 14.74
N PRO A 25 7.35 -4.76 13.91
CA PRO A 25 7.96 -5.05 12.62
C PRO A 25 9.10 -6.06 12.74
N GLY A 26 9.21 -6.92 11.73
CA GLY A 26 10.35 -7.78 11.51
C GLY A 26 11.65 -6.98 11.47
N LYS A 27 12.77 -7.64 11.78
CA LYS A 27 14.08 -6.98 11.81
C LYS A 27 14.39 -6.39 10.43
N CYS A 28 14.92 -5.18 10.41
CA CYS A 28 15.51 -4.56 9.23
C CYS A 28 16.95 -4.11 9.56
N SER A 29 17.88 -4.36 8.64
CA SER A 29 19.29 -3.98 8.76
C SER A 29 19.80 -3.30 7.49
N GLY A 30 20.86 -2.51 7.61
CA GLY A 30 21.36 -1.67 6.51
C GLY A 30 20.58 -0.36 6.38
N THR A 31 20.25 0.05 5.16
CA THR A 31 19.52 1.30 4.87
C THR A 31 18.00 1.08 4.93
N CYS A 32 17.46 1.05 6.14
CA CYS A 32 16.02 0.91 6.40
C CYS A 32 15.29 2.27 6.46
N VAL A 33 16.01 3.33 6.80
CA VAL A 33 15.55 4.73 6.78
C VAL A 33 15.22 5.22 5.37
N ASN A 34 14.58 6.39 5.28
CA ASN A 34 14.20 7.04 4.03
C ASN A 34 13.37 6.13 3.13
N THR A 35 12.50 5.34 3.75
CA THR A 35 11.54 4.48 3.07
C THR A 35 10.17 5.13 3.16
N HIS A 36 9.60 5.45 2.00
CA HIS A 36 8.24 5.94 1.84
C HIS A 36 7.64 5.21 0.64
N ASP A 37 6.43 4.70 0.80
CA ASP A 37 5.71 3.86 -0.19
C ASP A 37 6.61 2.78 -0.82
N PRO A 38 7.15 1.84 -0.03
CA PRO A 38 7.99 0.80 -0.59
C PRO A 38 7.18 -0.10 -1.52
N SER A 39 7.84 -0.64 -2.54
CA SER A 39 7.42 -1.86 -3.25
C SER A 39 8.59 -2.82 -3.33
N ILE A 40 8.35 -4.10 -3.09
CA ILE A 40 9.39 -5.13 -3.07
C ILE A 40 9.16 -6.21 -4.11
N ILE A 41 10.25 -6.76 -4.62
CA ILE A 41 10.22 -7.95 -5.45
C ILE A 41 11.54 -8.69 -5.33
N ARG A 42 11.47 -10.02 -5.38
CA ARG A 42 12.66 -10.88 -5.38
C ARG A 42 12.97 -11.32 -6.81
N ARG A 43 14.18 -11.05 -7.26
CA ARG A 43 14.69 -11.55 -8.54
C ARG A 43 14.94 -13.05 -8.47
N ALA A 44 14.95 -13.72 -9.62
CA ALA A 44 15.16 -15.18 -9.72
C ALA A 44 16.49 -15.67 -9.11
N ASP A 45 17.53 -14.82 -9.10
CA ASP A 45 18.82 -15.11 -8.44
C ASP A 45 18.77 -15.01 -6.91
N GLY A 46 17.64 -14.57 -6.38
CA GLY A 46 17.37 -14.43 -4.96
C GLY A 46 17.69 -13.07 -4.36
N THR A 47 18.12 -12.10 -5.16
CA THR A 47 18.30 -10.72 -4.71
C THR A 47 16.94 -10.06 -4.51
N TYR A 48 16.72 -9.49 -3.32
CA TYR A 48 15.57 -8.63 -3.05
C TYR A 48 15.84 -7.22 -3.55
N PHE A 49 14.83 -6.62 -4.16
CA PHE A 49 14.79 -5.22 -4.54
C PHE A 49 13.68 -4.54 -3.75
N ARG A 50 13.97 -3.32 -3.28
CA ARG A 50 12.99 -2.38 -2.72
C ARG A 50 13.07 -1.09 -3.52
N PHE A 51 11.93 -0.69 -4.07
CA PHE A 51 11.71 0.59 -4.71
C PHE A 51 10.93 1.47 -3.74
N SER A 52 11.24 2.76 -3.66
CA SER A 52 10.52 3.67 -2.76
C SER A 52 10.47 5.08 -3.32
N THR A 53 9.49 5.86 -2.89
CA THR A 53 9.35 7.30 -3.20
C THR A 53 10.66 8.06 -2.93
N GLY A 54 10.96 9.02 -3.80
CA GLY A 54 12.10 9.95 -3.66
C GLY A 54 13.22 9.75 -4.68
N GLY A 55 13.78 10.86 -5.17
CA GLY A 55 15.00 10.88 -6.00
C GLY A 55 14.89 10.15 -7.35
N GLY A 56 13.69 10.12 -7.95
CA GLY A 56 13.45 9.36 -9.18
C GLY A 56 13.14 7.87 -8.93
N ILE A 57 12.52 7.54 -7.80
CA ILE A 57 12.30 6.18 -7.28
C ILE A 57 13.61 5.50 -6.87
N ALA A 58 13.91 5.51 -5.57
CA ALA A 58 15.13 4.94 -5.01
C ALA A 58 15.13 3.41 -5.10
N ILE A 59 16.27 2.83 -5.46
CA ILE A 59 16.48 1.39 -5.56
C ILE A 59 17.40 0.95 -4.43
N HIS A 60 16.92 -0.02 -3.64
CA HIS A 60 17.71 -0.71 -2.64
C HIS A 60 17.76 -2.21 -2.95
N THR A 61 18.85 -2.87 -2.59
CA THR A 61 19.01 -4.32 -2.72
C THR A 61 19.40 -4.98 -1.41
N ALA A 62 18.97 -6.23 -1.22
CA ALA A 62 19.32 -7.05 -0.07
C ALA A 62 19.36 -8.55 -0.43
N PRO A 63 20.09 -9.37 0.34
CA PRO A 63 20.04 -10.83 0.19
C PRO A 63 18.79 -11.46 0.84
N ASP A 64 18.10 -10.72 1.71
CA ASP A 64 16.95 -11.17 2.51
C ASP A 64 16.08 -9.96 2.88
N LEU A 65 14.80 -10.14 3.21
CA LEU A 65 13.93 -9.07 3.72
C LEU A 65 14.51 -8.39 4.98
N VAL A 66 15.23 -9.14 5.82
CA VAL A 66 15.95 -8.62 6.98
C VAL A 66 17.10 -7.68 6.59
N GLY A 67 17.58 -7.74 5.35
CA GLY A 67 18.73 -6.99 4.87
C GLY A 67 20.04 -7.78 4.89
N PRO A 68 21.21 -7.12 4.90
CA PRO A 68 21.36 -5.67 4.94
C PRO A 68 20.94 -5.02 3.62
N TRP A 69 19.99 -4.08 3.69
CA TRP A 69 19.57 -3.27 2.57
C TRP A 69 20.64 -2.25 2.19
N LYS A 70 20.88 -2.09 0.90
CA LYS A 70 21.87 -1.16 0.35
C LYS A 70 21.24 -0.30 -0.74
N TYR A 71 21.33 1.01 -0.62
CA TYR A 71 21.00 1.92 -1.71
C TYR A 71 21.96 1.69 -2.89
N VAL A 72 21.41 1.56 -4.11
CA VAL A 72 22.21 1.32 -5.32
C VAL A 72 22.00 2.37 -6.41
N GLY A 73 20.90 3.13 -6.38
CA GLY A 73 20.61 4.18 -7.37
C GLY A 73 19.13 4.51 -7.43
N SER A 74 18.64 4.99 -8.58
CA SER A 74 17.22 5.24 -8.83
C SER A 74 16.78 4.78 -10.21
N VAL A 75 15.47 4.60 -10.39
CA VAL A 75 14.84 4.13 -11.65
C VAL A 75 14.89 5.23 -12.70
N LEU A 76 14.46 6.43 -12.33
CA LEU A 76 14.33 7.62 -13.18
C LEU A 76 15.21 8.77 -12.66
N PRO A 77 16.54 8.65 -12.69
CA PRO A 77 17.45 9.67 -12.16
C PRO A 77 17.39 11.02 -12.88
N LYS A 78 16.71 11.09 -14.03
CA LYS A 78 16.48 12.31 -14.82
C LYS A 78 15.04 12.81 -14.73
N GLY A 79 14.22 12.22 -13.85
CA GLY A 79 12.78 12.43 -13.80
C GLY A 79 12.01 11.64 -14.85
N THR A 80 10.68 11.69 -14.72
CA THR A 80 9.72 11.14 -15.69
C THR A 80 9.65 12.01 -16.94
N SER A 81 9.34 11.37 -18.07
CA SER A 81 9.02 12.00 -19.36
C SER A 81 7.62 12.62 -19.38
N ILE A 82 6.76 12.25 -18.43
CA ILE A 82 5.41 12.80 -18.29
C ILE A 82 5.50 14.28 -17.93
N LYS A 83 4.69 15.12 -18.60
CA LYS A 83 4.63 16.56 -18.37
C LYS A 83 3.17 17.01 -18.38
N LEU A 84 2.62 17.27 -17.20
CA LEU A 84 1.21 17.67 -17.03
C LEU A 84 1.04 19.20 -16.90
N TRP A 85 2.13 19.93 -16.63
CA TRP A 85 2.13 21.38 -16.41
C TRP A 85 3.51 21.96 -16.76
N ASP A 86 3.65 23.29 -16.71
CA ASP A 86 4.88 23.99 -17.12
C ASP A 86 6.08 23.75 -16.17
N GLY A 87 5.84 23.39 -14.92
CA GLY A 87 6.88 23.11 -13.91
C GLY A 87 7.34 21.65 -13.85
N ASP A 88 8.29 21.36 -12.97
CA ASP A 88 8.88 20.03 -12.86
C ASP A 88 7.89 18.99 -12.31
N MET A 89 8.12 17.73 -12.66
CA MET A 89 7.34 16.58 -12.18
C MET A 89 8.20 15.77 -11.21
N ASP A 90 7.57 15.22 -10.17
CA ASP A 90 8.16 14.26 -9.24
C ASP A 90 7.48 12.89 -9.40
N VAL A 91 8.13 11.85 -8.87
CA VAL A 91 7.66 10.45 -8.97
C VAL A 91 7.56 9.77 -7.62
N TRP A 92 6.37 9.26 -7.29
CA TRP A 92 6.02 8.67 -6.00
C TRP A 92 5.42 7.26 -6.14
N ALA A 93 5.27 6.58 -5.00
CA ALA A 93 4.53 5.34 -4.81
C ALA A 93 4.76 4.30 -5.92
N PRO A 94 6.00 3.77 -6.04
CA PRO A 94 6.29 2.77 -7.05
C PRO A 94 5.60 1.45 -6.75
N ASP A 95 5.24 0.72 -7.80
CA ASP A 95 4.78 -0.68 -7.71
C ASP A 95 5.42 -1.51 -8.82
N VAL A 96 6.14 -2.57 -8.44
CA VAL A 96 6.94 -3.39 -9.36
C VAL A 96 6.40 -4.80 -9.51
N HIS A 97 6.26 -5.25 -10.76
CA HIS A 97 5.79 -6.60 -11.10
C HIS A 97 6.63 -7.22 -12.20
N LEU A 98 6.80 -8.53 -12.15
CA LEU A 98 7.31 -9.31 -13.26
C LEU A 98 6.13 -9.87 -14.07
N VAL A 99 5.98 -9.44 -15.33
CA VAL A 99 4.97 -9.97 -16.26
C VAL A 99 5.68 -10.57 -17.45
N GLY A 100 5.55 -11.90 -17.60
CA GLY A 100 6.41 -12.66 -18.53
C GLY A 100 7.87 -12.51 -18.13
N ASP A 101 8.70 -12.03 -19.07
CA ASP A 101 10.14 -11.81 -18.87
C ASP A 101 10.51 -10.34 -18.62
N THR A 102 9.50 -9.46 -18.42
CA THR A 102 9.71 -8.01 -18.25
C THR A 102 9.26 -7.54 -16.88
N TYR A 103 10.12 -6.79 -16.20
CA TYR A 103 9.76 -6.03 -15.01
C TYR A 103 9.08 -4.73 -15.42
N TYR A 104 7.88 -4.51 -14.91
CA TYR A 104 7.11 -3.27 -15.04
C TYR A 104 7.14 -2.58 -13.68
N LEU A 105 7.52 -1.31 -13.66
CA LEU A 105 7.45 -0.46 -12.49
C LEU A 105 6.51 0.70 -12.79
N TYR A 106 5.36 0.70 -12.13
CA TYR A 106 4.40 1.80 -12.18
C TYR A 106 4.77 2.83 -11.13
N TYR A 107 4.44 4.09 -11.40
CA TYR A 107 4.72 5.19 -10.49
C TYR A 107 3.70 6.31 -10.67
N SER A 108 3.48 7.08 -9.61
CA SER A 108 2.70 8.31 -9.64
C SER A 108 3.56 9.43 -10.20
N ALA A 109 3.12 10.11 -11.26
CA ALA A 109 3.74 11.34 -11.76
C ALA A 109 2.90 12.53 -11.32
N VAL A 110 3.48 13.37 -10.47
CA VAL A 110 2.81 14.51 -9.83
C VAL A 110 3.66 15.77 -9.94
N ARG A 111 3.11 16.92 -9.57
CA ARG A 111 3.88 18.18 -9.60
C ARG A 111 4.97 18.16 -8.54
N ALA A 112 6.18 18.57 -8.91
CA ALA A 112 7.33 18.65 -7.99
C ALA A 112 7.26 19.91 -7.10
N LEU A 113 6.19 20.02 -6.31
CA LEU A 113 5.97 21.07 -5.33
C LEU A 113 5.61 20.42 -3.98
N ALA A 114 5.70 21.20 -2.90
CA ALA A 114 5.05 20.79 -1.66
C ALA A 114 3.57 20.54 -1.93
N PHE A 115 3.01 19.45 -1.38
CA PHE A 115 1.62 19.09 -1.59
C PHE A 115 0.72 20.29 -1.35
N ASP A 116 0.04 20.72 -2.40
CA ASP A 116 -0.79 21.93 -2.43
C ASP A 116 -2.24 21.61 -2.78
N GLY A 117 -2.64 20.35 -2.63
CA GLY A 117 -4.01 19.88 -2.72
C GLY A 117 -4.58 19.80 -4.13
N HIS A 118 -3.72 19.77 -5.15
CA HIS A 118 -4.15 19.57 -6.53
C HIS A 118 -4.09 18.11 -6.95
N ASN A 119 -5.04 17.71 -7.79
CA ASN A 119 -5.20 16.34 -8.28
C ASN A 119 -4.61 16.14 -9.67
N LEU A 120 -3.68 17.02 -10.08
CA LEU A 120 -3.00 16.89 -11.37
C LEU A 120 -1.94 15.79 -11.31
N ALA A 121 -2.32 14.60 -11.75
CA ALA A 121 -1.49 13.40 -11.66
C ALA A 121 -1.66 12.47 -12.85
N ALA A 122 -0.71 11.56 -13.02
CA ALA A 122 -0.80 10.46 -13.97
C ALA A 122 -0.04 9.23 -13.45
N VAL A 123 -0.57 8.04 -13.73
CA VAL A 123 0.19 6.80 -13.55
C VAL A 123 1.11 6.60 -14.74
N GLY A 124 2.42 6.60 -14.50
CA GLY A 124 3.44 6.25 -15.46
C GLY A 124 3.90 4.79 -15.35
N VAL A 125 4.66 4.33 -16.33
CA VAL A 125 5.29 3.00 -16.31
C VAL A 125 6.70 3.02 -16.90
N ALA A 126 7.64 2.41 -16.18
CA ALA A 126 8.98 2.11 -16.65
C ALA A 126 9.17 0.59 -16.76
N THR A 127 10.02 0.15 -17.69
CA THR A 127 10.29 -1.28 -17.90
C THR A 127 11.78 -1.60 -17.79
N SER A 128 12.09 -2.81 -17.34
CA SER A 128 13.45 -3.35 -17.27
C SER A 128 13.43 -4.87 -17.46
N SER A 129 14.53 -5.43 -17.96
CA SER A 129 14.75 -6.88 -17.99
C SER A 129 15.52 -7.41 -16.77
N THR A 130 16.16 -6.55 -15.97
CA THR A 130 17.04 -7.00 -14.86
C THR A 130 16.80 -6.30 -13.52
N MET A 131 16.04 -5.20 -13.52
CA MET A 131 15.87 -4.23 -12.43
C MET A 131 17.12 -3.45 -12.02
N ASP A 132 18.27 -3.69 -12.66
CA ASP A 132 19.51 -3.01 -12.30
C ASP A 132 19.46 -1.52 -12.65
N VAL A 133 20.22 -0.71 -11.94
CA VAL A 133 20.35 0.73 -12.22
C VAL A 133 20.79 0.94 -13.66
N GLY A 134 20.10 1.85 -14.37
CA GLY A 134 20.38 2.17 -15.77
C GLY A 134 19.79 1.20 -16.81
N SER A 135 19.11 0.13 -16.38
CA SER A 135 18.37 -0.77 -17.29
C SER A 135 16.93 -0.32 -17.58
N TRP A 136 16.43 0.65 -16.81
CA TRP A 136 15.05 1.11 -16.88
C TRP A 136 14.80 2.02 -18.09
N THR A 137 13.70 1.75 -18.79
CA THR A 137 13.18 2.58 -19.88
C THR A 137 11.82 3.15 -19.48
N ASP A 138 11.74 4.47 -19.38
CA ASP A 138 10.47 5.19 -19.17
C ASP A 138 9.59 5.11 -20.43
N LEU A 139 8.35 4.65 -20.28
CA LEU A 139 7.36 4.57 -21.36
C LEU A 139 6.30 5.69 -21.29
N GLY A 140 6.37 6.56 -20.28
CA GLY A 140 5.44 7.65 -20.07
C GLY A 140 4.13 7.19 -19.43
N SER A 141 3.06 7.94 -19.71
CA SER A 141 1.75 7.73 -19.08
C SER A 141 1.06 6.46 -19.59
N THR A 142 0.44 5.74 -18.67
CA THR A 142 -0.48 4.62 -18.95
C THR A 142 -1.83 5.07 -19.49
N GLY A 143 -2.13 6.37 -19.47
CA GLY A 143 -3.45 6.92 -19.78
C GLY A 143 -4.40 6.99 -18.58
N VAL A 144 -4.00 6.52 -17.40
CA VAL A 144 -4.67 6.86 -16.14
C VAL A 144 -4.15 8.23 -15.69
N THR A 145 -5.02 9.23 -15.74
CA THR A 145 -4.69 10.63 -15.45
C THR A 145 -5.82 11.29 -14.69
N SER A 146 -5.50 12.26 -13.85
CA SER A 146 -6.46 13.11 -13.15
C SER A 146 -6.08 14.58 -13.22
N ASP A 147 -7.08 15.42 -12.99
CA ASP A 147 -6.97 16.85 -12.72
C ASP A 147 -7.96 17.23 -11.60
N ASP A 148 -8.02 18.51 -11.24
CA ASP A 148 -8.89 19.01 -10.16
C ASP A 148 -10.41 18.83 -10.41
N THR A 149 -10.81 18.31 -11.58
CA THR A 149 -12.21 18.00 -11.92
C THR A 149 -12.51 16.50 -11.95
N SER A 150 -11.49 15.67 -11.77
CA SER A 150 -11.59 14.22 -11.79
C SER A 150 -12.22 13.69 -10.50
N GLU A 151 -12.94 12.57 -10.61
CA GLU A 151 -13.53 11.89 -9.44
C GLU A 151 -12.47 11.22 -8.56
N PHE A 152 -11.32 10.89 -9.12
CA PHE A 152 -10.21 10.23 -8.42
C PHE A 152 -8.92 11.04 -8.59
N ASN A 153 -7.95 10.77 -7.72
CA ASN A 153 -6.56 11.16 -7.91
C ASN A 153 -5.77 9.99 -8.52
N ALA A 154 -5.13 10.20 -9.67
CA ALA A 154 -4.42 9.18 -10.44
C ALA A 154 -2.99 8.91 -9.91
N ILE A 155 -2.91 8.51 -8.64
CA ILE A 155 -1.68 8.13 -7.93
C ILE A 155 -1.84 6.78 -7.24
N ASP A 156 -0.75 6.31 -6.63
CA ASP A 156 -0.62 5.07 -5.87
C ASP A 156 -0.99 3.83 -6.67
N PRO A 157 -0.34 3.61 -7.83
CA PRO A 157 -0.65 2.48 -8.69
C PRO A 157 -0.26 1.15 -8.05
N ASN A 158 -1.09 0.13 -8.28
CA ASN A 158 -0.79 -1.27 -8.06
C ASN A 158 -1.30 -2.13 -9.22
N LEU A 159 -0.41 -2.86 -9.88
CA LEU A 159 -0.81 -3.85 -10.87
C LEU A 159 -1.34 -5.11 -10.18
N PHE A 160 -2.54 -5.53 -10.58
CA PHE A 160 -3.14 -6.79 -10.18
C PHE A 160 -3.36 -7.67 -11.41
N VAL A 161 -2.79 -8.88 -11.40
CA VAL A 161 -2.97 -9.85 -12.49
C VAL A 161 -3.82 -11.01 -11.99
N GLU A 162 -5.00 -11.17 -12.58
CA GLU A 162 -5.93 -12.25 -12.26
C GLU A 162 -6.35 -12.97 -13.55
N ASN A 163 -6.16 -14.30 -13.58
CA ASN A 163 -6.52 -15.14 -14.72
C ASN A 163 -5.93 -14.68 -16.07
N GLY A 164 -4.74 -14.09 -16.06
CA GLY A 164 -4.05 -13.56 -17.24
C GLY A 164 -4.57 -12.20 -17.71
N LEU A 165 -5.50 -11.58 -16.99
CA LEU A 165 -5.95 -10.21 -17.22
C LEU A 165 -5.26 -9.28 -16.23
N SER A 166 -4.81 -8.13 -16.73
CA SER A 166 -4.13 -7.11 -15.94
C SER A 166 -5.09 -5.99 -15.59
N TYR A 167 -5.03 -5.54 -14.35
CA TYR A 167 -5.81 -4.43 -13.81
C TYR A 167 -4.88 -3.49 -13.08
N MET A 168 -5.10 -2.18 -13.22
CA MET A 168 -4.43 -1.16 -12.42
C MET A 168 -5.40 -0.73 -11.33
N VAL A 169 -5.02 -0.94 -10.08
CA VAL A 169 -5.68 -0.36 -8.90
C VAL A 169 -4.92 0.89 -8.50
N PHE A 170 -5.62 1.97 -8.18
CA PHE A 170 -5.03 3.26 -7.89
C PHE A 170 -6.03 4.14 -7.14
N GLY A 171 -5.59 5.27 -6.59
CA GLY A 171 -6.46 6.23 -5.94
C GLY A 171 -5.91 6.73 -4.61
N SER A 172 -6.24 7.97 -4.31
CA SER A 172 -5.88 8.65 -3.07
C SER A 172 -6.89 9.75 -2.82
N TYR A 173 -7.55 9.72 -1.67
CA TYR A 173 -8.62 10.63 -1.27
C TYR A 173 -9.76 10.68 -2.31
N GLU A 174 -10.30 11.88 -2.58
CA GLU A 174 -11.34 12.13 -3.58
C GLU A 174 -12.56 11.21 -3.45
N GLU A 175 -12.91 10.44 -4.47
CA GLU A 175 -14.00 9.48 -4.41
C GLU A 175 -13.53 8.04 -4.11
N GLY A 176 -12.28 7.89 -3.67
CA GLY A 176 -11.71 6.66 -3.14
C GLY A 176 -10.78 5.91 -4.08
N ILE A 177 -10.71 4.59 -3.88
CA ILE A 177 -9.85 3.68 -4.66
C ILE A 177 -10.60 3.13 -5.87
N TYR A 178 -9.93 3.13 -7.02
CA TYR A 178 -10.47 2.70 -8.32
C TYR A 178 -9.62 1.58 -8.93
N GLN A 179 -10.24 0.82 -9.82
CA GLN A 179 -9.60 -0.11 -10.72
C GLN A 179 -9.89 0.28 -12.17
N VAL A 180 -8.94 0.06 -13.07
CA VAL A 180 -9.15 0.05 -14.53
C VAL A 180 -8.49 -1.18 -15.16
N ALA A 181 -9.08 -1.73 -16.22
CA ALA A 181 -8.43 -2.81 -16.96
C ALA A 181 -7.22 -2.28 -17.75
N MET A 182 -6.19 -3.10 -17.90
CA MET A 182 -4.98 -2.77 -18.65
C MET A 182 -4.89 -3.63 -19.92
N ASN A 183 -4.28 -3.09 -20.97
CA ASN A 183 -3.96 -3.86 -22.19
C ASN A 183 -2.89 -4.94 -21.90
N ASP A 184 -2.64 -5.82 -22.87
CA ASP A 184 -1.52 -6.75 -22.85
C ASP A 184 -0.55 -6.38 -24.00
N PRO A 185 0.69 -5.94 -23.72
CA PRO A 185 1.31 -5.76 -22.39
C PRO A 185 0.66 -4.64 -21.57
N PRO A 186 0.80 -4.65 -20.22
CA PRO A 186 0.10 -3.76 -19.30
C PRO A 186 0.70 -2.34 -19.23
N THR A 187 0.94 -1.73 -20.39
CA THR A 187 1.52 -0.38 -20.49
C THR A 187 0.48 0.72 -20.66
N SER A 188 -0.79 0.38 -20.90
CA SER A 188 -1.86 1.36 -21.06
C SER A 188 -3.22 0.85 -20.59
N ALA A 189 -4.03 1.76 -20.07
CA ALA A 189 -5.38 1.48 -19.61
C ALA A 189 -6.36 1.26 -20.77
N VAL A 190 -7.34 0.40 -20.54
CA VAL A 190 -8.50 0.19 -21.41
C VAL A 190 -9.56 1.22 -21.06
N SER A 191 -9.89 2.09 -22.00
CA SER A 191 -10.85 3.17 -21.79
C SER A 191 -12.23 2.67 -21.32
N ASN A 192 -12.88 3.45 -20.44
CA ASN A 192 -14.22 3.19 -19.93
C ASN A 192 -14.39 1.87 -19.17
N THR A 193 -13.34 1.39 -18.49
CA THR A 193 -13.39 0.18 -17.64
C THR A 193 -13.16 0.48 -16.15
N TYR A 194 -13.33 1.74 -15.75
CA TYR A 194 -13.13 2.18 -14.38
C TYR A 194 -14.22 1.62 -13.45
N GLY A 195 -13.82 1.21 -12.25
CA GLY A 195 -14.73 0.78 -11.19
C GLY A 195 -14.20 1.16 -9.81
N LYS A 196 -15.07 1.71 -8.96
CA LYS A 196 -14.74 2.10 -7.59
C LYS A 196 -14.75 0.87 -6.66
N PHE A 197 -13.69 0.70 -5.87
CA PHE A 197 -13.46 -0.45 -5.00
C PHE A 197 -13.58 -0.11 -3.52
N SER A 198 -13.21 1.10 -3.12
CA SER A 198 -13.33 1.61 -1.75
C SER A 198 -13.76 3.08 -1.77
N TYR A 199 -14.34 3.54 -0.66
CA TYR A 199 -14.64 4.93 -0.40
C TYR A 199 -14.84 5.16 1.11
N GLU A 200 -14.10 6.11 1.66
CA GLU A 200 -14.30 6.62 3.02
C GLU A 200 -15.34 7.77 3.00
N PRO A 201 -16.58 7.56 3.48
CA PRO A 201 -17.62 8.57 3.44
C PRO A 201 -17.44 9.70 4.46
N GLU A 202 -16.58 9.51 5.47
CA GLU A 202 -16.38 10.47 6.55
C GLU A 202 -15.16 11.39 6.33
N GLY A 203 -15.15 12.48 7.11
CA GLY A 203 -13.99 13.37 7.22
C GLY A 203 -13.50 13.94 5.88
N ASN A 204 -12.19 13.86 5.69
CA ASN A 204 -11.49 14.25 4.46
C ASN A 204 -11.36 13.10 3.46
N ARG A 205 -12.05 11.96 3.68
CA ARG A 205 -12.02 10.79 2.80
C ARG A 205 -10.63 10.17 2.68
N ALA A 206 -9.88 10.14 3.78
CA ALA A 206 -8.48 9.74 3.81
C ALA A 206 -8.30 8.23 3.61
N GLU A 207 -8.29 7.78 2.35
CA GLU A 207 -7.84 6.46 1.93
C GLU A 207 -6.94 6.55 0.68
N GLU A 208 -5.87 5.77 0.64
CA GLU A 208 -4.90 5.74 -0.48
C GLU A 208 -4.00 4.49 -0.43
N GLY A 209 -2.95 4.42 -1.26
CA GLY A 209 -1.91 3.39 -1.15
C GLY A 209 -2.45 1.97 -1.36
N ALA A 210 -3.29 1.75 -2.36
CA ALA A 210 -3.97 0.47 -2.58
C ALA A 210 -3.01 -0.65 -3.02
N ASN A 211 -3.23 -1.86 -2.51
CA ASN A 211 -2.53 -3.07 -2.94
C ASN A 211 -3.48 -4.27 -2.97
N MET A 212 -3.57 -4.92 -4.14
CA MET A 212 -4.39 -6.11 -4.34
C MET A 212 -3.56 -7.37 -4.18
N PHE A 213 -4.07 -8.31 -3.39
CA PHE A 213 -3.43 -9.59 -3.14
C PHE A 213 -4.42 -10.76 -3.21
N ARG A 214 -4.09 -11.76 -4.02
CA ARG A 214 -4.86 -13.00 -4.13
C ARG A 214 -4.40 -13.98 -3.05
N TYR A 215 -5.30 -14.44 -2.19
CA TYR A 215 -4.99 -15.50 -1.23
C TYR A 215 -6.17 -16.46 -1.02
N GLY A 216 -5.90 -17.76 -1.21
CA GLY A 216 -6.94 -18.78 -1.18
C GLY A 216 -8.07 -18.49 -2.17
N ASP A 217 -9.29 -18.40 -1.66
CA ASP A 217 -10.49 -18.16 -2.47
C ASP A 217 -10.86 -16.69 -2.64
N TYR A 218 -10.13 -15.75 -2.03
CA TYR A 218 -10.45 -14.32 -2.07
C TYR A 218 -9.37 -13.43 -2.71
N ASN A 219 -9.80 -12.29 -3.20
CA ASN A 219 -8.95 -11.13 -3.49
C ASN A 219 -9.05 -10.17 -2.32
N TYR A 220 -7.92 -9.71 -1.81
CA TYR A 220 -7.82 -8.78 -0.69
C TYR A 220 -7.35 -7.43 -1.21
N LEU A 221 -8.12 -6.39 -0.94
CA LEU A 221 -7.77 -4.99 -1.17
C LEU A 221 -7.23 -4.42 0.13
N PHE A 222 -5.91 -4.30 0.23
CA PHE A 222 -5.25 -3.55 1.30
C PHE A 222 -5.15 -2.09 0.89
N TYR A 223 -5.35 -1.19 1.84
CA TYR A 223 -5.19 0.24 1.62
C TYR A 223 -4.83 0.93 2.93
N SER A 224 -4.18 2.08 2.81
CA SER A 224 -3.97 2.92 3.97
C SER A 224 -5.18 3.83 4.18
N HIS A 225 -5.55 4.02 5.44
CA HIS A 225 -6.58 4.95 5.89
C HIS A 225 -5.98 5.95 6.89
N GLY A 226 -6.46 7.18 6.87
CA GLY A 226 -6.01 8.24 7.76
C GLY A 226 -4.94 9.13 7.13
N THR A 227 -4.42 10.07 7.92
CA THR A 227 -3.49 11.08 7.47
C THR A 227 -2.07 10.53 7.47
N CYS A 228 -1.47 10.47 6.29
CA CYS A 228 -0.05 10.25 6.14
C CYS A 228 0.73 11.54 6.44
N CYS A 229 2.03 11.35 6.67
CA CYS A 229 3.05 12.36 6.37
C CYS A 229 3.03 13.61 7.26
N GLY A 230 4.11 14.40 7.15
CA GLY A 230 4.24 15.67 7.87
C GLY A 230 4.19 15.55 9.41
N PHE A 231 4.39 14.36 9.97
CA PHE A 231 4.22 14.09 11.40
C PHE A 231 5.17 14.88 12.30
N ASP A 232 6.28 15.38 11.74
CA ASP A 232 7.24 16.26 12.41
C ASP A 232 6.80 17.74 12.45
N THR A 233 5.77 18.10 11.67
CA THR A 233 5.23 19.47 11.62
C THR A 233 3.79 19.55 12.12
N THR A 234 2.91 18.66 11.66
CA THR A 234 1.50 18.60 12.03
C THR A 234 1.14 17.15 12.31
N MET A 235 1.01 16.82 13.59
CA MET A 235 0.56 15.50 14.01
C MET A 235 -0.97 15.42 13.94
N PRO A 236 -1.55 14.40 13.29
CA PRO A 236 -2.99 14.18 13.30
C PRO A 236 -3.48 13.85 14.72
N ALA A 237 -4.79 13.95 14.94
CA ALA A 237 -5.38 13.50 16.20
C ALA A 237 -5.17 11.98 16.36
N SER A 238 -5.09 11.51 17.61
CA SER A 238 -4.90 10.08 17.87
C SER A 238 -6.04 9.26 17.28
N GLY A 239 -5.67 8.30 16.43
CA GLY A 239 -6.61 7.46 15.68
C GLY A 239 -6.85 7.94 14.25
N ASP A 240 -6.43 9.16 13.91
CA ASP A 240 -6.53 9.71 12.55
C ASP A 240 -5.20 9.58 11.78
N GLU A 241 -4.11 9.14 12.43
CA GLU A 241 -2.89 8.78 11.73
C GLU A 241 -3.06 7.55 10.84
N TYR A 242 -2.13 7.39 9.92
CA TYR A 242 -2.09 6.29 8.98
C TYR A 242 -2.23 4.90 9.65
N MET A 243 -3.11 4.08 9.08
CA MET A 243 -3.30 2.69 9.44
C MET A 243 -3.62 1.88 8.18
N ILE A 244 -3.37 0.58 8.22
CA ILE A 244 -3.65 -0.34 7.11
C ILE A 244 -4.98 -1.02 7.37
N LYS A 245 -5.92 -0.85 6.45
CA LYS A 245 -7.20 -1.56 6.41
C LYS A 245 -7.20 -2.57 5.27
N VAL A 246 -8.14 -3.52 5.34
CA VAL A 246 -8.35 -4.51 4.30
C VAL A 246 -9.83 -4.80 4.08
N CYS A 247 -10.15 -5.08 2.83
CA CYS A 247 -11.40 -5.66 2.39
C CYS A 247 -11.14 -6.87 1.51
N ARG A 248 -12.15 -7.70 1.28
CA ARG A 248 -12.03 -8.80 0.31
C ARG A 248 -13.26 -9.00 -0.54
N SER A 249 -13.05 -9.59 -1.71
CA SER A 249 -14.11 -10.05 -2.61
C SER A 249 -13.76 -11.41 -3.22
N LEU A 250 -14.72 -12.06 -3.87
CA LEU A 250 -14.43 -13.20 -4.73
C LEU A 250 -13.83 -12.72 -6.06
N PRO A 251 -13.03 -13.56 -6.75
CA PRO A 251 -12.54 -13.27 -8.10
C PRO A 251 -13.64 -12.76 -9.04
N GLY A 252 -13.33 -11.69 -9.79
CA GLY A 252 -14.27 -11.04 -10.70
C GLY A 252 -15.44 -10.30 -10.04
N VAL A 253 -15.51 -10.22 -8.71
CA VAL A 253 -16.53 -9.45 -7.97
C VAL A 253 -15.90 -8.18 -7.43
N VAL A 254 -16.48 -7.03 -7.75
CA VAL A 254 -16.00 -5.70 -7.32
C VAL A 254 -16.59 -5.23 -5.99
N ASP A 255 -17.51 -6.00 -5.41
CA ASP A 255 -18.12 -5.75 -4.10
C ASP A 255 -17.17 -6.20 -2.98
N PHE A 256 -16.14 -5.40 -2.70
CA PHE A 256 -15.25 -5.62 -1.56
C PHE A 256 -15.99 -5.34 -0.26
N ARG A 257 -15.84 -6.25 0.70
CA ARG A 257 -16.42 -6.14 2.04
C ARG A 257 -15.37 -6.37 3.11
N ASP A 258 -15.61 -5.85 4.29
CA ASP A 258 -14.80 -6.12 5.48
C ASP A 258 -15.28 -7.38 6.24
N ALA A 259 -14.66 -7.65 7.40
CA ALA A 259 -14.98 -8.79 8.26
C ALA A 259 -16.39 -8.78 8.83
N ASP A 260 -17.00 -7.60 8.99
CA ASP A 260 -18.36 -7.42 9.46
C ASP A 260 -19.39 -7.42 8.30
N GLY A 261 -18.89 -7.50 7.06
CA GLY A 261 -19.70 -7.57 5.85
C GLY A 261 -20.14 -6.22 5.31
N VAL A 262 -19.58 -5.11 5.80
CA VAL A 262 -19.85 -3.76 5.30
C VAL A 262 -19.14 -3.57 3.97
N LEU A 263 -19.80 -2.91 3.01
CA LEU A 263 -19.18 -2.57 1.73
C LEU A 263 -18.06 -1.55 1.94
N CYS A 264 -16.93 -1.76 1.27
CA CYS A 264 -15.81 -0.82 1.39
C CYS A 264 -16.05 0.47 0.60
N THR A 265 -16.99 0.45 -0.35
CA THR A 265 -17.57 1.66 -0.95
C THR A 265 -18.55 2.40 -0.04
N GLU A 266 -18.84 1.87 1.14
CA GLU A 266 -19.70 2.47 2.18
C GLU A 266 -18.92 2.68 3.50
N GLY A 267 -17.59 2.76 3.46
CA GLY A 267 -16.73 2.98 4.64
C GLY A 267 -16.35 1.70 5.40
N GLY A 268 -16.66 0.52 4.88
CA GLY A 268 -16.17 -0.75 5.42
C GLY A 268 -14.65 -0.85 5.33
N GLY A 269 -14.03 -1.58 6.27
CA GLY A 269 -12.60 -1.85 6.26
C GLY A 269 -12.11 -2.46 7.57
N THR A 270 -11.56 -3.68 7.51
CA THR A 270 -10.98 -4.34 8.69
C THR A 270 -9.57 -3.82 8.92
N ILE A 271 -9.29 -3.30 10.12
CA ILE A 271 -7.95 -2.85 10.48
C ILE A 271 -7.01 -4.07 10.58
N VAL A 272 -5.90 -4.01 9.84
CA VAL A 272 -4.83 -5.02 9.84
C VAL A 272 -3.66 -4.58 10.71
N LEU A 273 -3.26 -3.32 10.61
CA LEU A 273 -2.15 -2.75 11.35
C LEU A 273 -2.38 -1.26 11.60
N GLN A 274 -2.17 -0.80 12.82
CA GLN A 274 -2.25 0.62 13.20
C GLN A 274 -1.14 0.95 14.20
N SER A 275 -1.02 2.21 14.60
CA SER A 275 -0.04 2.64 15.60
C SER A 275 -0.11 1.80 16.88
N HIS A 276 1.05 1.37 17.36
CA HIS A 276 1.23 0.60 18.60
C HIS A 276 2.70 0.68 19.02
N ASP A 277 2.98 0.60 20.32
CA ASP A 277 4.36 0.67 20.87
C ASP A 277 5.16 1.83 20.23
N ASP A 278 6.28 1.52 19.59
CA ASP A 278 7.16 2.50 18.91
C ASP A 278 6.84 2.65 17.41
N VAL A 279 5.80 1.99 16.90
CA VAL A 279 5.32 2.06 15.52
C VAL A 279 4.21 3.12 15.42
N TYR A 280 4.45 4.17 14.65
CA TYR A 280 3.48 5.22 14.40
C TYR A 280 3.18 5.39 12.91
N GLY A 281 1.90 5.46 12.57
CA GLY A 281 1.45 5.72 11.20
C GLY A 281 1.91 4.68 10.15
N PRO A 282 1.78 3.36 10.36
CA PRO A 282 2.15 2.37 9.35
C PRO A 282 1.20 2.45 8.13
N GLY A 283 1.77 2.48 6.92
CA GLY A 283 1.01 2.50 5.66
C GLY A 283 1.88 2.53 4.40
N GLY A 284 1.31 2.95 3.27
CA GLY A 284 1.94 2.87 1.95
C GLY A 284 2.39 1.43 1.63
N GLN A 285 1.50 0.49 1.93
CA GLN A 285 1.81 -0.93 2.07
C GLN A 285 1.67 -1.71 0.77
N GLY A 286 2.22 -2.91 0.78
CA GLY A 286 1.73 -3.98 -0.08
C GLY A 286 1.96 -5.35 0.53
N VAL A 287 1.48 -6.38 -0.16
CA VAL A 287 1.63 -7.77 0.25
C VAL A 287 2.45 -8.55 -0.76
N TYR A 288 3.45 -9.25 -0.27
CA TYR A 288 4.34 -10.09 -1.08
C TYR A 288 4.25 -11.54 -0.60
N ASP A 289 4.02 -12.48 -1.53
CA ASP A 289 4.11 -13.90 -1.21
C ASP A 289 5.57 -14.35 -1.27
N ASP A 290 6.25 -14.26 -0.12
CA ASP A 290 7.67 -14.55 -0.02
C ASP A 290 7.94 -16.07 0.00
N PRO A 291 8.91 -16.59 -0.76
CA PRO A 291 9.20 -18.02 -0.80
C PRO A 291 9.75 -18.61 0.51
N THR A 292 10.25 -17.77 1.42
CA THR A 292 10.81 -18.17 2.72
C THR A 292 9.83 -17.90 3.84
N TYR A 293 9.17 -16.74 3.81
CA TYR A 293 8.36 -16.22 4.90
C TYR A 293 6.85 -16.41 4.68
N GLY A 294 6.42 -16.82 3.48
CA GLY A 294 5.02 -16.82 3.08
C GLY A 294 4.51 -15.40 2.82
N PRO A 295 3.18 -15.17 2.89
CA PRO A 295 2.63 -13.83 2.76
C PRO A 295 3.19 -12.88 3.82
N VAL A 296 3.79 -11.78 3.37
CA VAL A 296 4.28 -10.71 4.23
C VAL A 296 3.63 -9.38 3.85
N LEU A 297 3.24 -8.61 4.86
CA LEU A 297 2.87 -7.20 4.72
C LEU A 297 4.15 -6.38 4.80
N TYR A 298 4.43 -5.54 3.80
CA TYR A 298 5.52 -4.57 3.84
C TYR A 298 4.95 -3.15 3.80
N TYR A 299 5.62 -2.20 4.44
CA TYR A 299 5.10 -0.84 4.61
C TYR A 299 6.21 0.13 5.02
N HIS A 300 5.89 1.42 5.07
CA HIS A 300 6.69 2.39 5.81
C HIS A 300 6.02 2.76 7.13
N TYR A 301 6.81 3.13 8.13
CA TYR A 301 6.30 3.61 9.42
C TYR A 301 7.28 4.59 10.08
N VAL A 302 6.80 5.36 11.05
CA VAL A 302 7.67 6.13 11.96
C VAL A 302 8.03 5.26 13.16
N ASP A 303 9.34 5.08 13.36
CA ASP A 303 9.88 4.61 14.63
C ASP A 303 9.99 5.81 15.58
N THR A 304 9.13 5.85 16.60
CA THR A 304 9.02 7.00 17.51
C THR A 304 10.28 7.20 18.37
N THR A 305 11.17 6.20 18.44
CA THR A 305 12.46 6.29 19.12
C THR A 305 13.55 6.95 18.26
N ILE A 306 13.33 7.08 16.94
CA ILE A 306 14.26 7.69 15.98
C ILE A 306 13.85 9.12 15.65
N GLY A 307 12.59 9.32 15.23
CA GLY A 307 12.05 10.62 14.87
C GLY A 307 11.00 10.56 13.77
N TYR A 308 10.25 11.65 13.64
CA TYR A 308 9.01 11.73 12.85
C TYR A 308 9.19 12.31 11.44
N ALA A 309 10.40 12.77 11.09
CA ALA A 309 10.63 13.35 9.77
C ALA A 309 10.55 12.28 8.67
N ASP A 310 10.13 12.65 7.46
CA ASP A 310 9.93 11.70 6.35
C ASP A 310 11.21 10.90 6.02
N GLY A 311 12.37 11.54 6.06
CA GLY A 311 13.66 10.85 5.84
C GLY A 311 14.04 9.84 6.93
N GLN A 312 13.34 9.84 8.07
CA GLN A 312 13.54 8.93 9.21
C GLN A 312 12.55 7.75 9.20
N LYS A 313 11.53 7.78 8.35
CA LYS A 313 10.60 6.66 8.17
C LYS A 313 11.37 5.38 7.83
N GLN A 314 10.99 4.29 8.48
CA GLN A 314 11.61 2.97 8.37
C GLN A 314 10.84 2.08 7.40
N PHE A 315 11.56 1.17 6.76
CA PHE A 315 10.96 -0.01 6.14
C PHE A 315 10.51 -1.00 7.22
N GLY A 316 9.21 -1.29 7.25
CA GLY A 316 8.60 -2.31 8.10
C GLY A 316 8.11 -3.49 7.29
N TRP A 317 8.12 -4.67 7.91
CA TRP A 317 7.48 -5.86 7.35
C TRP A 317 6.99 -6.80 8.45
N ASN A 318 5.88 -7.49 8.24
CA ASN A 318 5.30 -8.47 9.16
C ASN A 318 4.84 -9.71 8.38
N TYR A 319 4.82 -10.87 9.04
CA TYR A 319 4.08 -12.03 8.51
C TYR A 319 2.59 -11.69 8.45
N LEU A 320 1.88 -12.27 7.48
CA LEU A 320 0.43 -12.29 7.49
C LEU A 320 -0.07 -13.71 7.74
N ASP A 321 -0.85 -13.88 8.80
CA ASP A 321 -1.61 -15.10 9.05
C ASP A 321 -3.06 -14.91 8.59
N PHE A 322 -3.54 -15.85 7.78
CA PHE A 322 -4.91 -15.91 7.28
C PHE A 322 -5.74 -17.01 7.96
N SER A 323 -5.19 -17.72 8.95
CA SER A 323 -5.83 -18.87 9.60
C SER A 323 -7.14 -18.54 10.31
N SER A 324 -7.33 -17.28 10.72
CA SER A 324 -8.56 -16.77 11.31
C SER A 324 -9.69 -16.55 10.29
N GLY A 325 -9.36 -16.62 8.99
CA GLY A 325 -10.24 -16.23 7.88
C GLY A 325 -10.04 -14.80 7.38
N TRP A 326 -9.30 -13.96 8.09
CA TRP A 326 -8.86 -12.61 7.70
C TRP A 326 -7.36 -12.44 7.98
N PRO A 327 -6.64 -11.58 7.22
CA PRO A 327 -5.23 -11.33 7.47
C PRO A 327 -5.03 -10.64 8.83
N VAL A 328 -4.10 -11.17 9.62
CA VAL A 328 -3.61 -10.56 10.85
C VAL A 328 -2.08 -10.57 10.83
N VAL A 329 -1.47 -9.53 11.44
CA VAL A 329 -0.01 -9.46 11.66
C VAL A 329 0.44 -10.14 12.94
#